data_AF-A0A0F6YMD2-F1
#
_entry.id   AF-A0A0F6YMD2-F1
#
_cell.length_a   1.000
_cell.length_b   1.000
_cell.length_c   1.000
_cell.angle_alpha   90.00
_cell.angle_beta   90.00
_cell.angle_gamma   90.00
#
_symmetry.space_group_name_H-M   'P 1'
#
loop_
_entity.id
_entity.type
_entity.pdbx_description
1 polymer ?
#
loop_
_entity_poly.entity_id
_entity_poly.type
_entity_poly.pdbx_seq_one_letter_code
_entity_poly.pdbx_strand_id
1 'polypeptide(L)'
;MPTFAALALATPLFGLSLQVPVLASPELHPDVVAQLAPGAPDPAQLEDAAIAAQLRQRQEIALVHRAFGVATWASMAATAVLGFIQFGDEYGFHGARSETACAQGTAVLQDFCEGTPWPHAVAGFTTAALYFTTFTLSFFMPDPLDLEHQQSDWAERVRIHRALRWVHLGGVVLQALLGIFIANHEAFGLDTNDDFDALQALAGVHMGVGIVTFGALSAAAALVTF
;
A
#
# COMPACT_ATOMS: atom_id res chain seq x y z
N MET A 1 4.28 -19.05 22.28
CA MET A 1 5.23 -17.93 22.10
C MET A 1 6.05 -18.13 20.82
N PRO A 2 5.56 -17.68 19.66
CA PRO A 2 6.37 -17.60 18.44
C PRO A 2 6.99 -16.20 18.34
N THR A 3 8.26 -16.19 18.66
CA THR A 3 9.37 -15.33 18.23
C THR A 3 9.13 -14.30 17.11
N PHE A 4 9.62 -13.08 17.38
CA PHE A 4 9.99 -11.99 16.47
C PHE A 4 10.86 -12.37 15.23
N ALA A 5 11.15 -13.66 15.02
CA ALA A 5 11.99 -14.15 13.93
C ALA A 5 11.34 -14.00 12.54
N ALA A 6 10.01 -13.92 12.44
CA ALA A 6 9.33 -13.71 11.16
C ALA A 6 9.55 -12.31 10.58
N LEU A 7 9.80 -11.28 11.42
CA LEU A 7 10.05 -9.92 10.94
C LEU A 7 11.46 -9.76 10.32
N ALA A 8 12.41 -10.61 10.71
CA ALA A 8 13.79 -10.56 10.22
C ALA A 8 14.00 -11.28 8.88
N LEU A 9 13.04 -12.09 8.42
CA LEU A 9 13.12 -12.80 7.13
C LEU A 9 12.35 -12.10 6.00
N ALA A 10 11.55 -11.08 6.30
CA ALA A 10 10.88 -10.27 5.28
C ALA A 10 11.79 -9.20 4.65
N THR A 11 13.02 -9.03 5.16
CA THR A 11 13.83 -7.83 4.92
C THR A 11 14.97 -7.93 3.90
N PRO A 12 15.21 -9.05 3.17
CA PRO A 12 15.98 -8.91 1.92
C PRO A 12 15.61 -9.93 0.82
N LEU A 13 14.38 -9.98 0.32
CA LEU A 13 14.06 -10.80 -0.87
C LEU A 13 13.75 -10.02 -2.16
N PHE A 14 13.62 -8.69 -2.09
CA PHE A 14 13.48 -7.86 -3.29
C PHE A 14 14.48 -6.69 -3.27
N GLY A 15 15.67 -6.94 -3.80
CA GLY A 15 16.31 -5.92 -4.64
C GLY A 15 17.30 -4.96 -3.99
N LEU A 16 18.10 -5.39 -3.01
CA LEU A 16 19.42 -4.78 -2.79
C LEU A 16 20.37 -5.13 -3.94
N SER A 17 20.10 -4.59 -5.14
CA SER A 17 21.18 -4.17 -6.02
C SER A 17 21.48 -2.72 -5.68
N LEU A 18 22.29 -2.53 -4.64
CA LEU A 18 22.97 -1.27 -4.37
C LEU A 18 23.85 -0.92 -5.58
N GLN A 19 23.30 -0.15 -6.51
CA GLN A 19 24.07 0.76 -7.34
C GLN A 19 23.66 2.18 -6.94
N VAL A 20 24.24 2.64 -5.84
CA VAL A 20 24.49 4.07 -5.66
C VAL A 20 25.97 4.23 -5.94
N PRO A 21 26.31 4.82 -7.10
CA PRO A 21 26.89 6.14 -6.98
C PRO A 21 26.45 7.04 -8.14
N VAL A 22 25.70 8.07 -7.83
CA VAL A 22 26.02 9.38 -8.39
C VAL A 22 26.19 10.28 -7.18
N LEU A 23 27.44 10.41 -6.74
CA LEU A 23 27.86 11.60 -6.00
C LEU A 23 27.25 12.77 -6.75
N ALA A 24 26.43 13.58 -6.06
CA ALA A 24 26.00 14.86 -6.57
C ALA A 24 27.25 15.55 -7.13
N SER A 25 27.35 15.62 -8.46
CA SER A 25 28.29 16.52 -9.09
C SER A 25 27.97 17.89 -8.51
N PRO A 26 28.97 18.69 -8.08
CA PRO A 26 28.68 20.06 -7.73
C PRO A 26 27.92 20.68 -8.90
N GLU A 27 26.69 21.16 -8.65
CA GLU A 27 25.91 21.88 -9.63
C GLU A 27 26.71 23.13 -10.01
N LEU A 28 27.53 22.99 -11.05
CA LEU A 28 28.09 24.12 -11.76
C LEU A 28 26.91 24.82 -12.42
N HIS A 29 26.57 26.00 -11.91
CA HIS A 29 25.55 26.86 -12.48
C HIS A 29 25.72 26.91 -14.00
N PRO A 30 24.66 26.73 -14.81
CA PRO A 30 24.75 26.70 -16.27
C PRO A 30 25.42 27.95 -16.84
N ASP A 31 25.30 29.08 -16.15
CA ASP A 31 25.95 30.34 -16.49
C ASP A 31 27.49 30.28 -16.43
N VAL A 32 28.05 29.48 -15.52
CA VAL A 32 29.50 29.32 -15.33
C VAL A 32 30.09 28.42 -16.42
N VAL A 33 29.35 27.40 -16.86
CA VAL A 33 29.77 26.50 -17.96
C VAL A 33 29.70 27.22 -19.31
N ALA A 34 28.65 28.01 -19.54
CA ALA A 34 28.47 28.80 -20.75
C ALA A 34 29.54 29.91 -20.91
N GLN A 35 30.04 30.47 -19.80
CA GLN A 35 31.10 31.49 -19.83
C GLN A 35 32.51 30.92 -20.08
N LEU A 36 32.73 29.61 -19.86
CA LEU A 36 34.06 29.00 -19.93
C LEU A 36 34.35 28.21 -21.21
N ALA A 37 33.35 27.97 -22.07
CA ALA A 37 33.52 27.19 -23.31
C ALA A 37 32.73 27.78 -24.50
N PRO A 38 33.37 28.50 -25.44
CA PRO A 38 32.71 28.87 -26.69
C PRO A 38 32.37 27.59 -27.47
N GLY A 39 31.08 27.29 -27.60
CA GLY A 39 30.55 26.03 -28.15
C GLY A 39 29.78 25.16 -27.15
N ALA A 40 29.62 25.60 -25.90
CA ALA A 40 28.71 24.96 -24.95
C ALA A 40 27.27 24.96 -25.51
N PRO A 41 26.49 23.88 -25.32
CA PRO A 41 25.08 23.83 -25.71
C PRO A 41 24.30 24.99 -25.08
N ASP A 42 23.33 25.51 -25.81
CA ASP A 42 22.40 26.52 -25.30
C ASP A 42 21.73 25.99 -24.01
N PRO A 43 21.68 26.77 -22.91
CA PRO A 43 20.95 26.41 -21.70
C PRO A 43 19.55 25.81 -21.97
N ALA A 44 18.81 26.32 -22.96
CA ALA A 44 17.51 25.77 -23.34
C ALA A 44 17.59 24.32 -23.86
N GLN A 45 18.63 23.97 -24.63
CA GLN A 45 18.85 22.61 -25.10
C GLN A 45 19.24 21.65 -23.97
N LEU A 46 19.97 22.14 -22.97
CA LEU A 46 20.31 21.38 -21.77
C LEU A 46 19.07 21.09 -20.92
N GLU A 47 18.19 22.08 -20.78
CA GLU A 47 16.90 21.94 -20.10
C GLU A 47 15.98 20.93 -20.81
N ASP A 48 15.82 21.05 -22.13
CA ASP A 48 15.04 20.10 -22.94
C ASP A 48 15.57 18.66 -22.82
N ALA A 49 16.90 18.50 -22.85
CA ALA A 49 17.54 17.19 -22.68
C ALA A 49 17.31 16.61 -21.27
N ALA A 50 17.32 17.46 -20.24
CA ALA A 50 17.03 17.07 -18.87
C ALA A 50 15.56 16.64 -18.70
N ILE A 51 14.62 17.42 -19.23
CA ILE A 51 13.19 17.09 -19.26
C ILE A 51 12.96 15.76 -19.98
N ALA A 52 13.56 15.56 -21.16
CA ALA A 52 13.46 14.31 -21.91
C ALA A 52 14.04 13.11 -21.16
N ALA A 53 15.12 13.29 -20.39
CA ALA A 53 15.66 12.23 -19.54
C ALA A 53 14.71 11.87 -18.39
N GLN A 54 14.13 12.88 -17.71
CA GLN A 54 13.16 12.66 -16.64
C GLN A 54 11.86 12.00 -17.15
N LEU A 55 11.39 12.35 -18.35
CA LEU A 55 10.23 11.70 -18.97
C LEU A 55 10.50 10.22 -19.28
N ARG A 56 11.70 9.86 -19.76
CA ARG A 56 12.08 8.45 -19.95
C ARG A 56 12.13 7.69 -18.64
N GLN A 57 12.78 8.25 -17.62
CA GLN A 57 12.82 7.66 -16.28
C GLN A 57 11.41 7.48 -15.70
N ARG A 58 10.53 8.47 -15.86
CA ARG A 58 9.13 8.38 -15.45
C ARG A 58 8.40 7.23 -16.14
N GLN A 59 8.60 7.04 -17.45
CA GLN A 59 7.97 5.94 -18.20
C GLN A 59 8.42 4.57 -17.70
N GLU A 60 9.71 4.38 -17.43
CA GLU A 60 10.27 3.13 -16.90
C GLU A 60 9.68 2.80 -15.51
N ILE A 61 9.68 3.77 -14.60
CA ILE A 61 9.13 3.61 -13.25
C ILE A 61 7.61 3.41 -13.31
N ALA A 62 6.90 4.14 -14.17
CA ALA A 62 5.45 4.04 -14.31
C ALA A 62 5.00 2.63 -14.75
N LEU A 63 5.77 1.96 -15.60
CA LEU A 63 5.46 0.59 -16.03
C LEU A 63 5.53 -0.38 -14.84
N VAL A 64 6.61 -0.31 -14.06
CA VAL A 64 6.80 -1.16 -12.88
C VAL A 64 5.77 -0.82 -11.80
N HIS A 65 5.56 0.47 -11.51
CA HIS A 65 4.57 0.96 -10.57
C HIS A 65 3.15 0.49 -10.94
N ARG A 66 2.78 0.52 -12.22
CA ARG A 66 1.46 0.04 -12.68
C ARG A 66 1.33 -1.46 -12.51
N ALA A 67 2.36 -2.24 -12.84
CA ALA A 67 2.34 -3.70 -12.66
C ALA A 67 2.16 -4.08 -11.19
N PHE A 68 2.95 -3.48 -10.29
CA PHE A 68 2.81 -3.68 -8.85
C PHE A 68 1.48 -3.13 -8.33
N GLY A 69 0.98 -2.01 -8.85
CA GLY A 69 -0.33 -1.46 -8.49
C GLY A 69 -1.49 -2.40 -8.82
N VAL A 70 -1.49 -3.04 -9.99
CA VAL A 70 -2.47 -4.08 -10.34
C VAL A 70 -2.34 -5.29 -9.41
N ALA A 71 -1.12 -5.74 -9.12
CA ALA A 71 -0.88 -6.84 -8.19
C ALA A 71 -1.35 -6.50 -6.76
N THR A 72 -1.07 -5.29 -6.27
CA THR A 72 -1.57 -4.78 -4.98
C THR A 72 -3.09 -4.79 -4.95
N TRP A 73 -3.74 -4.26 -6.00
CA TRP A 73 -5.20 -4.21 -6.08
C TRP A 73 -5.81 -5.61 -6.05
N ALA A 74 -5.31 -6.53 -6.87
CA ALA A 74 -5.80 -7.91 -6.91
C ALA A 74 -5.57 -8.66 -5.59
N SER A 75 -4.38 -8.48 -4.98
CA SER A 75 -4.06 -9.05 -3.67
C SER A 75 -4.98 -8.49 -2.58
N MET A 76 -5.22 -7.18 -2.57
CA MET A 76 -6.10 -6.55 -1.58
C MET A 76 -7.55 -6.99 -1.74
N ALA A 77 -8.03 -7.21 -2.97
CA ALA A 77 -9.33 -7.80 -3.23
C ALA A 77 -9.44 -9.22 -2.62
N ALA A 78 -8.42 -10.07 -2.82
CA ALA A 78 -8.36 -11.40 -2.21
C ALA A 78 -8.31 -11.33 -0.67
N THR A 79 -7.49 -10.43 -0.09
CA THR A 79 -7.45 -10.19 1.35
C THR A 79 -8.80 -9.76 1.89
N ALA A 80 -9.50 -8.85 1.20
CA ALA A 80 -10.82 -8.38 1.59
C ALA A 80 -11.84 -9.53 1.58
N VAL A 81 -11.89 -10.34 0.52
CA VAL A 81 -12.77 -11.52 0.45
C VAL A 81 -12.51 -12.47 1.61
N LEU A 82 -11.25 -12.80 1.89
CA LEU A 82 -10.90 -13.66 3.01
C LEU A 82 -11.28 -13.02 4.35
N GLY A 83 -11.10 -11.70 4.49
CA GLY A 83 -11.51 -10.97 5.68
C GLY A 83 -13.02 -11.00 5.89
N PHE A 84 -13.82 -10.87 4.83
CA PHE A 84 -15.28 -10.97 4.91
C PHE A 84 -15.73 -12.36 5.37
N ILE A 85 -15.09 -13.41 4.83
CA ILE A 85 -15.37 -14.78 5.25
C ILE A 85 -14.97 -14.97 6.72
N GLN A 86 -13.76 -14.55 7.11
CA GLN A 86 -13.29 -14.65 8.49
C GLN A 86 -14.22 -13.91 9.46
N PHE A 87 -14.59 -12.66 9.14
CA PHE A 87 -15.53 -11.90 9.96
C PHE A 87 -16.86 -12.63 10.12
N GLY A 88 -17.42 -13.15 9.02
CA GLY A 88 -18.68 -13.91 9.06
C GLY A 88 -18.58 -15.19 9.89
N ASP A 89 -17.46 -15.91 9.80
CA ASP A 89 -17.25 -17.18 10.48
C ASP A 89 -16.98 -17.00 11.98
N GLU A 90 -16.10 -16.05 12.36
CA GLU A 90 -15.65 -15.82 13.74
C GLU A 90 -16.58 -14.94 14.58
N TYR A 91 -17.22 -13.94 13.96
CA TYR A 91 -17.93 -12.87 14.69
C TYR A 91 -19.37 -12.66 14.21
N GLY A 92 -19.55 -12.51 12.91
CA GLY A 92 -20.80 -12.12 12.26
C GLY A 92 -21.45 -10.88 12.91
N PHE A 93 -22.76 -10.78 12.78
CA PHE A 93 -23.58 -9.81 13.52
C PHE A 93 -24.48 -10.56 14.51
N HIS A 94 -23.85 -11.34 15.38
CA HIS A 94 -24.49 -12.18 16.38
C HIS A 94 -24.42 -11.56 17.78
N GLY A 95 -25.31 -11.94 18.69
CA GLY A 95 -25.32 -11.41 20.06
C GLY A 95 -24.40 -12.15 21.02
N ALA A 96 -23.87 -13.31 20.61
CA ALA A 96 -22.99 -14.14 21.42
C ALA A 96 -22.06 -15.01 20.58
N ARG A 97 -20.91 -15.37 21.15
CA ARG A 97 -19.93 -16.29 20.52
C ARG A 97 -20.55 -17.63 20.13
N SER A 98 -21.45 -18.19 20.94
CA SER A 98 -22.09 -19.49 20.66
C SER A 98 -22.98 -19.49 19.42
N GLU A 99 -23.31 -18.32 18.90
CA GLU A 99 -24.16 -18.14 17.72
C GLU A 99 -23.35 -17.97 16.43
N THR A 100 -22.01 -17.93 16.48
CA THR A 100 -21.19 -17.75 15.28
C THR A 100 -21.07 -19.04 14.47
N ALA A 101 -20.72 -18.95 13.19
CA ALA A 101 -20.60 -20.13 12.34
C ALA A 101 -19.49 -21.07 12.82
N CYS A 102 -18.41 -20.52 13.39
CA CYS A 102 -17.37 -21.31 14.04
C CYS A 102 -17.88 -22.08 15.26
N ALA A 103 -18.69 -21.48 16.14
CA ALA A 103 -19.25 -22.18 17.29
C ALA A 103 -20.28 -23.25 16.91
N GLN A 104 -21.00 -23.04 15.81
CA GLN A 104 -22.01 -23.97 15.31
C GLN A 104 -21.45 -25.07 14.39
N GLY A 105 -20.16 -25.01 14.03
CA GLY A 105 -19.54 -25.95 13.08
C GLY A 105 -20.02 -25.78 11.64
N THR A 106 -20.48 -24.58 11.28
CA THR A 106 -21.03 -24.23 9.95
C THR A 106 -20.17 -23.23 9.18
N ALA A 107 -18.97 -22.92 9.68
CA ALA A 107 -18.04 -22.00 9.04
C ALA A 107 -17.69 -22.39 7.61
N VAL A 108 -17.55 -21.38 6.75
CA VAL A 108 -17.16 -21.54 5.34
C VAL A 108 -15.71 -22.02 5.25
N LEU A 109 -14.82 -21.45 6.08
CA LEU A 109 -13.43 -21.85 6.20
C LEU A 109 -13.13 -22.28 7.64
N GLN A 110 -13.15 -23.59 7.87
CA GLN A 110 -12.91 -24.18 9.19
C GLN A 110 -11.55 -23.80 9.79
N ASP A 111 -10.54 -23.53 8.95
CA ASP A 111 -9.22 -23.06 9.36
C ASP A 111 -9.24 -21.70 10.08
N PHE A 112 -10.33 -20.94 10.01
CA PHE A 112 -10.49 -19.68 10.76
C PHE A 112 -10.97 -19.91 12.20
N CYS A 113 -11.55 -21.06 12.51
CA CYS A 113 -12.16 -21.28 13.82
C CYS A 113 -11.16 -21.69 14.90
N GLU A 114 -9.93 -22.03 14.53
CA GLU A 114 -8.90 -22.49 15.44
C GLU A 114 -7.58 -21.75 15.23
N GLY A 115 -7.12 -21.05 16.27
CA GLY A 115 -5.80 -20.41 16.26
C GLY A 115 -5.71 -19.20 15.34
N THR A 116 -4.60 -19.07 14.60
CA THR A 116 -4.37 -17.94 13.70
C THR A 116 -5.02 -18.21 12.34
N PRO A 117 -5.87 -17.31 11.81
CA PRO A 117 -6.51 -17.45 10.50
C PRO A 117 -5.50 -17.23 9.36
N TRP A 118 -4.65 -18.23 9.15
CA TRP A 118 -3.50 -18.16 8.24
C TRP A 118 -3.86 -17.74 6.81
N PRO A 119 -4.95 -18.20 6.17
CA PRO A 119 -5.30 -17.75 4.83
C PRO A 119 -5.45 -16.23 4.73
N HIS A 120 -6.18 -15.60 5.67
CA HIS A 120 -6.34 -14.15 5.70
C HIS A 120 -5.02 -13.45 6.07
N ALA A 121 -4.29 -13.97 7.06
CA ALA A 121 -3.02 -13.38 7.49
C ALA A 121 -1.97 -13.36 6.35
N VAL A 122 -1.77 -14.48 5.64
CA VAL A 122 -0.82 -14.57 4.51
C VAL A 122 -1.23 -13.64 3.38
N ALA A 123 -2.52 -13.59 3.05
CA ALA A 123 -3.02 -12.64 2.05
C ALA A 123 -2.78 -11.19 2.50
N GLY A 124 -3.02 -10.87 3.77
CA GLY A 124 -2.76 -9.55 4.36
C GLY A 124 -1.29 -9.15 4.28
N PHE A 125 -0.36 -10.04 4.64
CA PHE A 125 1.08 -9.78 4.52
C PHE A 125 1.52 -9.60 3.07
N THR A 126 0.99 -10.41 2.15
CA THR A 126 1.29 -10.29 0.72
C THR A 126 0.80 -8.95 0.17
N THR A 127 -0.43 -8.56 0.53
CA THR A 127 -0.99 -7.25 0.17
C THR A 127 -0.14 -6.12 0.73
N ALA A 128 0.29 -6.18 1.99
CA ALA A 128 1.15 -5.17 2.60
C ALA A 128 2.50 -5.05 1.85
N ALA A 129 3.16 -6.17 1.55
CA ALA A 129 4.43 -6.17 0.84
C ALA A 129 4.30 -5.56 -0.57
N LEU A 130 3.28 -5.96 -1.33
CA LEU A 130 2.99 -5.38 -2.64
C LEU A 130 2.66 -3.88 -2.52
N TYR A 131 1.81 -3.52 -1.57
CA TYR A 131 1.39 -2.14 -1.34
C TYR A 131 2.57 -1.22 -1.02
N PHE A 132 3.42 -1.58 -0.07
CA PHE A 132 4.58 -0.76 0.28
C PHE A 132 5.60 -0.69 -0.86
N THR A 133 5.76 -1.74 -1.65
CA THR A 133 6.57 -1.70 -2.88
C THR A 133 6.01 -0.68 -3.87
N THR A 134 4.72 -0.75 -4.19
CA THR A 134 4.03 0.21 -5.07
C THR A 134 4.13 1.65 -4.54
N PHE A 135 3.91 1.83 -3.24
CA PHE A 135 3.97 3.13 -2.58
C PHE A 135 5.39 3.73 -2.61
N THR A 136 6.42 2.94 -2.33
CA THR A 136 7.82 3.37 -2.41
C THR A 136 8.21 3.77 -3.84
N LEU A 137 7.79 3.00 -4.85
CA LEU A 137 8.02 3.37 -6.26
C LEU A 137 7.41 4.74 -6.61
N SER A 138 6.32 5.15 -5.96
CA SER A 138 5.68 6.45 -6.21
C SER A 138 6.55 7.66 -5.83
N PHE A 139 7.49 7.51 -4.88
CA PHE A 139 8.41 8.61 -4.51
C PHE A 139 9.54 8.81 -5.50
N PHE A 140 9.86 7.80 -6.30
CA PHE A 140 10.93 7.87 -7.29
C PHE A 140 10.45 8.37 -8.66
N MET A 141 9.16 8.67 -8.81
CA MET A 141 8.59 9.14 -10.07
C MET A 141 8.80 10.66 -10.22
N PRO A 142 9.62 11.13 -11.18
CA PRO A 142 9.83 12.57 -11.37
C PRO A 142 8.59 13.24 -12.00
N ASP A 143 8.39 14.52 -11.69
CA ASP A 143 7.33 15.35 -12.28
C ASP A 143 7.90 16.55 -13.07
N PRO A 144 8.57 16.32 -14.21
CA PRO A 144 9.26 17.37 -14.97
C PRO A 144 8.35 18.47 -15.52
N LEU A 145 7.04 18.19 -15.62
CA LEU A 145 6.06 19.10 -16.21
C LEU A 145 5.29 19.90 -15.16
N ASP A 146 5.62 19.71 -13.88
CA ASP A 146 4.96 20.37 -12.76
C ASP A 146 3.42 20.28 -12.85
N LEU A 147 2.92 19.06 -13.10
CA LEU A 147 1.50 18.81 -13.39
C LEU A 147 0.60 19.22 -12.23
N GLU A 148 1.15 19.34 -11.03
CA GLU A 148 0.44 19.79 -9.84
C GLU A 148 -0.11 21.22 -9.96
N HIS A 149 0.65 22.13 -10.58
CA HIS A 149 0.29 23.55 -10.70
C HIS A 149 -0.46 23.88 -12.00
N GLN A 150 -0.63 22.90 -12.89
CA GLN A 150 -1.36 23.10 -14.13
C GLN A 150 -2.90 23.09 -13.94
N GLN A 151 -3.58 23.85 -14.80
CA GLN A 151 -5.05 23.94 -14.85
C GLN A 151 -5.61 23.09 -16.00
N SER A 152 -5.40 21.77 -15.93
CA SER A 152 -5.98 20.81 -16.88
C SER A 152 -6.76 19.71 -16.15
N ASP A 153 -7.70 19.07 -16.84
CA ASP A 153 -8.46 17.92 -16.31
C ASP A 153 -7.50 16.80 -15.87
N TRP A 154 -6.39 16.62 -16.60
CA TRP A 154 -5.35 15.66 -16.24
C TRP A 154 -4.65 16.04 -14.93
N ALA A 155 -4.28 17.31 -14.77
CA ALA A 155 -3.70 17.82 -13.53
C ALA A 155 -4.65 17.61 -12.34
N GLU A 156 -5.96 17.78 -12.53
CA GLU A 156 -6.95 17.51 -11.50
C GLU A 156 -6.96 16.03 -11.08
N ARG A 157 -6.98 15.09 -12.03
CA ARG A 157 -6.90 13.65 -11.74
C ARG A 157 -5.64 13.29 -10.97
N VAL A 158 -4.49 13.87 -11.34
CA VAL A 158 -3.22 13.67 -10.64
C VAL A 158 -3.29 14.18 -9.20
N ARG A 159 -3.90 15.35 -8.96
CA ARG A 159 -4.11 15.88 -7.60
C ARG A 159 -5.02 14.97 -6.77
N ILE A 160 -6.12 14.49 -7.33
CA ILE A 160 -7.03 13.56 -6.63
C ILE A 160 -6.33 12.24 -6.33
N HIS A 161 -5.60 11.66 -7.29
CA HIS A 161 -4.82 10.45 -7.09
C HIS A 161 -3.79 10.63 -5.95
N ARG A 162 -3.10 11.77 -5.90
CA ARG A 162 -2.15 12.10 -4.83
C ARG A 162 -2.83 12.26 -3.47
N ALA A 163 -4.04 12.82 -3.42
CA ALA A 163 -4.83 12.90 -2.19
C ALA A 163 -5.28 11.51 -1.71
N LEU A 164 -5.84 10.70 -2.62
CA LEU A 164 -6.25 9.32 -2.33
C LEU A 164 -5.09 8.45 -1.86
N ARG A 165 -3.86 8.72 -2.33
CA ARG A 165 -2.64 8.07 -1.84
C ARG A 165 -2.54 8.09 -0.32
N TRP A 166 -2.80 9.24 0.29
CA TRP A 166 -2.74 9.40 1.74
C TRP A 166 -3.91 8.74 2.47
N VAL A 167 -5.10 8.76 1.85
CA VAL A 167 -6.28 8.07 2.40
C VAL A 167 -6.03 6.57 2.48
N HIS A 168 -5.64 5.94 1.38
CA HIS A 168 -5.44 4.50 1.39
C HIS A 168 -4.15 4.09 2.13
N LEU A 169 -3.14 4.96 2.26
CA LEU A 169 -2.00 4.72 3.15
C LEU A 169 -2.43 4.67 4.62
N GLY A 170 -3.16 5.69 5.08
CA GLY A 170 -3.67 5.74 6.45
C GLY A 170 -4.54 4.53 6.75
N GLY A 171 -5.38 4.13 5.80
CA GLY A 171 -6.20 2.94 5.88
C GLY A 171 -5.41 1.63 6.02
N VAL A 172 -4.39 1.40 5.18
CA VAL A 172 -3.53 0.21 5.26
C VAL A 172 -2.78 0.15 6.60
N VAL A 173 -2.23 1.27 7.07
CA VAL A 173 -1.54 1.33 8.36
C VAL A 173 -2.51 1.03 9.51
N LEU A 174 -3.70 1.64 9.50
CA LEU A 174 -4.72 1.39 10.52
C LEU A 174 -5.19 -0.06 10.52
N GLN A 175 -5.43 -0.65 9.35
CA GLN A 175 -5.76 -2.08 9.22
C GLN A 175 -4.67 -2.97 9.81
N ALA A 176 -3.39 -2.71 9.51
CA ALA A 176 -2.28 -3.50 10.05
C ALA A 176 -2.26 -3.44 11.60
N LEU A 177 -2.43 -2.25 12.17
CA LEU A 177 -2.48 -2.07 13.62
C LEU A 177 -3.70 -2.76 14.25
N LEU A 178 -4.89 -2.59 13.67
CA LEU A 178 -6.11 -3.25 14.15
C LEU A 178 -5.99 -4.78 14.04
N GLY A 179 -5.45 -5.30 12.94
CA GLY A 179 -5.24 -6.73 12.75
C GLY A 179 -4.27 -7.31 13.79
N ILE A 180 -3.17 -6.62 14.08
CA ILE A 180 -2.24 -7.01 15.15
C ILE A 180 -2.95 -6.99 16.51
N PHE A 181 -3.73 -5.96 16.81
CA PHE A 181 -4.46 -5.86 18.07
C PHE A 181 -5.46 -7.01 18.24
N ILE A 182 -6.32 -7.27 17.24
CA ILE A 182 -7.32 -8.33 17.26
C ILE A 182 -6.67 -9.72 17.36
N ALA A 183 -5.62 -9.98 16.57
CA ALA A 183 -4.92 -11.26 16.60
C ALA A 183 -4.18 -11.53 17.93
N ASN A 184 -3.95 -10.51 18.75
CA ASN A 184 -3.26 -10.61 20.04
C ASN A 184 -4.12 -10.07 21.20
N HIS A 185 -5.45 -10.09 21.06
CA HIS A 185 -6.37 -9.45 21.99
C HIS A 185 -6.21 -9.92 23.45
N GLU A 186 -5.92 -11.20 23.68
CA GLU A 186 -5.61 -11.74 25.01
C GLU A 186 -4.40 -11.04 25.67
N ALA A 187 -3.37 -10.73 24.89
CA ALA A 187 -2.20 -9.99 25.38
C ALA A 187 -2.51 -8.54 25.73
N PHE A 188 -3.61 -8.00 25.21
CA PHE A 188 -4.15 -6.68 25.53
C PHE A 188 -5.28 -6.73 26.58
N GLY A 189 -5.53 -7.91 27.17
CA GLY A 189 -6.47 -8.08 28.28
C GLY A 189 -7.94 -8.22 27.89
N LEU A 190 -8.23 -8.58 26.63
CA LEU A 190 -9.58 -8.95 26.19
C LEU A 190 -9.68 -10.47 26.12
N ASP A 191 -10.71 -11.07 26.72
CA ASP A 191 -10.99 -12.51 26.63
C ASP A 191 -12.07 -12.79 25.57
N THR A 192 -11.91 -13.84 24.77
CA THR A 192 -12.87 -14.15 23.69
C THR A 192 -14.28 -14.47 24.18
N ASN A 193 -14.44 -15.00 25.39
CA ASN A 193 -15.74 -15.35 25.96
C ASN A 193 -16.36 -14.19 26.73
N ASP A 194 -15.56 -13.46 27.51
CA ASP A 194 -16.07 -12.39 28.37
C ASP A 194 -16.22 -11.05 27.60
N ASP A 195 -15.40 -10.81 26.57
CA ASP A 195 -15.34 -9.55 25.82
C ASP A 195 -15.76 -9.70 24.34
N PHE A 196 -16.61 -10.67 24.02
CA PHE A 196 -17.02 -10.97 22.63
C PHE A 196 -17.56 -9.74 21.88
N ASP A 197 -18.42 -8.93 22.50
CA ASP A 197 -19.00 -7.73 21.88
C ASP A 197 -17.91 -6.70 21.51
N ALA A 198 -16.89 -6.55 22.36
CA ALA A 198 -15.77 -5.65 22.10
C ALA A 198 -14.93 -6.14 20.92
N LEU A 199 -14.68 -7.45 20.85
CA LEU A 199 -13.95 -8.07 19.74
C LEU A 199 -14.73 -8.01 18.43
N GLN A 200 -16.04 -8.27 18.46
CA GLN A 200 -16.92 -8.12 17.29
C GLN A 200 -16.94 -6.67 16.80
N ALA A 201 -17.01 -5.69 17.71
CA ALA A 201 -16.95 -4.28 17.35
C ALA A 201 -15.61 -3.90 16.71
N LEU A 202 -14.48 -4.36 17.27
CA LEU A 202 -13.14 -4.13 16.71
C LEU A 202 -12.99 -4.79 15.33
N ALA A 203 -13.47 -6.02 15.17
CA ALA A 203 -13.46 -6.73 13.89
C ALA A 203 -14.35 -6.01 12.86
N GLY A 204 -15.50 -5.49 13.27
CA GLY A 204 -16.38 -4.67 12.43
C GLY A 204 -15.72 -3.35 12.01
N VAL A 205 -14.99 -2.69 12.90
CA VAL A 205 -14.19 -1.49 12.58
C VAL A 205 -13.08 -1.85 11.58
N HIS A 206 -12.36 -2.94 11.82
CA HIS A 206 -11.32 -3.42 10.90
C HIS A 206 -11.89 -3.67 9.49
N MET A 207 -13.06 -4.31 9.41
CA MET A 207 -13.80 -4.52 8.16
C MET A 207 -14.17 -3.21 7.48
N GLY A 208 -14.75 -2.26 8.23
CA GLY A 208 -15.15 -0.95 7.72
C GLY A 208 -13.97 -0.16 7.15
N VAL A 209 -12.84 -0.13 7.87
CA VAL A 209 -11.60 0.48 7.36
C VAL A 209 -11.11 -0.26 6.12
N GLY A 210 -11.19 -1.60 6.09
CA GLY A 210 -10.94 -2.44 4.92
C GLY A 210 -11.67 -1.97 3.66
N ILE A 211 -12.98 -1.78 3.77
CA ILE A 211 -13.85 -1.36 2.67
C ILE A 211 -13.45 0.04 2.18
N VAL A 212 -13.28 1.00 3.09
CA VAL A 212 -12.92 2.39 2.74
C VAL A 212 -11.55 2.43 2.05
N THR A 213 -10.58 1.69 2.58
CA THR A 213 -9.22 1.65 2.04
C THR A 213 -9.19 1.02 0.65
N PHE A 214 -9.89 -0.10 0.46
CA PHE A 214 -9.98 -0.76 -0.84
C PHE A 214 -10.74 0.10 -1.86
N GLY A 215 -11.79 0.81 -1.43
CA GLY A 215 -12.51 1.78 -2.25
C GLY A 215 -11.62 2.95 -2.69
N ALA A 216 -10.85 3.52 -1.76
CA ALA A 216 -9.90 4.59 -2.07
C ALA A 216 -8.78 4.13 -3.02
N LEU A 217 -8.23 2.93 -2.82
CA LEU A 217 -7.25 2.33 -3.73
C LEU A 217 -7.83 2.10 -5.13
N SER A 218 -9.06 1.58 -5.21
CA SER A 218 -9.75 1.33 -6.48
C SER A 218 -10.06 2.63 -7.23
N ALA A 219 -10.50 3.67 -6.52
CA ALA A 219 -10.71 5.00 -7.11
C ALA A 219 -9.39 5.59 -7.62
N ALA A 220 -8.31 5.47 -6.85
CA ALA A 220 -6.99 5.94 -7.26
C ALA A 220 -6.48 5.23 -8.52
N ALA A 221 -6.70 3.91 -8.62
CA ALA A 221 -6.37 3.11 -9.80
C ALA A 221 -7.19 3.54 -11.03
N ALA A 222 -8.50 3.71 -10.88
CA ALA A 222 -9.39 4.09 -11.97
C ALA A 222 -9.00 5.44 -12.60
N LEU A 223 -8.59 6.42 -11.79
CA LEU A 223 -8.21 7.77 -12.24
C LEU A 223 -6.97 7.82 -13.12
N VAL A 224 -6.09 6.82 -13.04
CA VAL A 224 -4.83 6.77 -13.78
C VAL A 224 -4.82 5.72 -14.89
N THR A 225 -5.87 4.89 -14.98
CA THR A 225 -6.08 3.93 -16.07
C THR A 225 -7.03 4.42 -17.16
N PHE A 226 -7.94 5.35 -16.83
CA PHE A 226 -8.94 5.95 -17.73
C PHE A 226 -8.80 7.48 -17.71
#